data_AF-A0A9E6JZX8-F1
#
_entry.id   AF-A0A9E6JZX8-F1
#
_cell.length_a   1.000
_cell.length_b   1.000
_cell.length_c   1.000
_cell.angle_alpha   90.00
_cell.angle_beta   90.00
_cell.angle_gamma   90.00
#
_symmetry.space_group_name_H-M   'P 1'
#
loop_
_entity.id
_entity.type
_entity.pdbx_description
1 polymer ?
#
loop_
_entity_poly.entity_id
_entity_poly.type
_entity_poly.pdbx_seq_one_letter_code
_entity_poly.pdbx_strand_id
1 'polypeptide(L)'
;MFQYKPAICYSGYRDGQSPITKIYPSDAEVLEDLILLSKHFGYIRMYDISKHAESVLRVITEHHVPLKVMLGIEPKGEISNPNCPWGGIYSEEEIQQHKSTNIEQLDKVALLANRYKSIVLAISIGNENTAFWHPNKMNAATLVEHAKYLKSITDLPITFCEGAHEWRAQGTELAKIVDFISIHVYPLWQRIPYDQAVDATIDEYHRTKDAFPDKPIIFTEFGWTTSATEQMDPTQATETYHKSYLNQMIEWSKKNKVTMFIFEAFDEPWKGGTDPMEAEKHWGIYKVDRKGKSWISQF
;
A
#
# COMPACT_ATOMS: atom_id res chain seq x y z
N MET A 1 0.94 -15.81 11.29
CA MET A 1 0.80 -15.17 9.95
C MET A 1 -0.47 -15.68 9.29
N PHE A 2 -1.16 -14.84 8.51
CA PHE A 2 -2.36 -15.26 7.78
C PHE A 2 -2.02 -16.16 6.58
N GLN A 3 -2.98 -16.97 6.13
CA GLN A 3 -2.81 -17.90 5.01
C GLN A 3 -2.54 -17.14 3.70
N TYR A 4 -1.69 -17.68 2.83
CA TYR A 4 -1.49 -17.16 1.48
C TYR A 4 -2.82 -17.05 0.71
N LYS A 5 -3.09 -15.87 0.15
CA LYS A 5 -4.12 -15.62 -0.87
C LYS A 5 -3.64 -14.54 -1.84
N PRO A 6 -4.15 -14.51 -3.08
CA PRO A 6 -3.95 -13.37 -3.97
C PRO A 6 -4.45 -12.08 -3.32
N ALA A 7 -3.69 -11.00 -3.47
CA ALA A 7 -3.93 -9.74 -2.78
C ALA A 7 -3.74 -8.53 -3.70
N ILE A 8 -4.43 -7.42 -3.40
CA ILE A 8 -4.41 -6.21 -4.23
C ILE A 8 -4.55 -4.94 -3.39
N CYS A 9 -3.87 -3.86 -3.76
CA CYS A 9 -4.08 -2.54 -3.19
C CYS A 9 -5.36 -1.92 -3.75
N TYR A 10 -6.18 -1.34 -2.88
CA TYR A 10 -7.50 -0.85 -3.25
C TYR A 10 -7.82 0.52 -2.65
N SER A 11 -8.09 1.44 -3.57
CA SER A 11 -8.90 2.64 -3.40
C SER A 11 -9.95 2.65 -4.49
N GLY A 12 -11.19 2.98 -4.15
CA GLY A 12 -12.34 2.95 -5.07
C GLY A 12 -12.63 4.28 -5.75
N TYR A 13 -11.76 5.28 -5.67
CA TYR A 13 -12.05 6.63 -6.18
C TYR A 13 -12.31 6.61 -7.69
N ARG A 14 -13.41 7.26 -8.11
CA ARG A 14 -13.78 7.46 -9.52
C ARG A 14 -13.40 8.87 -9.98
N ASP A 15 -13.66 9.17 -11.25
CA ASP A 15 -13.46 10.52 -11.76
C ASP A 15 -14.23 11.56 -10.94
N GLY A 16 -13.56 12.66 -10.59
CA GLY A 16 -14.08 13.69 -9.68
C GLY A 16 -14.10 13.32 -8.18
N GLN A 17 -13.68 12.11 -7.80
CA GLN A 17 -13.58 11.67 -6.40
C GLN A 17 -12.11 11.64 -5.97
N SER A 18 -11.82 12.01 -4.71
CA SER A 18 -10.47 11.89 -4.16
C SER A 18 -10.46 12.02 -2.62
N PRO A 19 -9.43 11.48 -1.94
CA PRO A 19 -9.26 11.72 -0.51
C PRO A 19 -8.97 13.19 -0.19
N ILE A 20 -8.36 13.93 -1.15
CA ILE A 20 -8.03 15.35 -1.03
C ILE A 20 -9.31 16.21 -0.97
N THR A 21 -10.23 15.98 -1.91
CA THR A 21 -11.51 16.71 -1.99
C THR A 21 -12.54 16.18 -1.01
N LYS A 22 -12.27 15.02 -0.39
CA LYS A 22 -13.19 14.29 0.51
C LYS A 22 -14.51 13.93 -0.18
N ILE A 23 -14.49 13.79 -1.51
CA ILE A 23 -15.57 13.21 -2.29
C ILE A 23 -15.24 11.72 -2.40
N TYR A 24 -16.03 10.90 -1.71
CA TYR A 24 -15.78 9.46 -1.58
C TYR A 24 -16.75 8.66 -2.47
N PRO A 25 -16.36 7.44 -2.89
CA PRO A 25 -17.28 6.51 -3.54
C PRO A 25 -18.49 6.21 -2.67
N SER A 26 -19.66 6.08 -3.30
CA SER A 26 -20.90 5.60 -2.69
C SER A 26 -20.82 4.10 -2.37
N ASP A 27 -21.70 3.63 -1.48
CA ASP A 27 -21.77 2.20 -1.14
C ASP A 27 -22.02 1.30 -2.36
N ALA A 28 -22.79 1.77 -3.33
CA ALA A 28 -23.05 1.03 -4.56
C ALA A 28 -21.79 0.90 -5.42
N GLU A 29 -21.00 1.97 -5.55
CA GLU A 29 -19.70 1.94 -6.23
C GLU A 29 -18.70 1.06 -5.50
N VAL A 30 -18.65 1.15 -4.16
CA VAL A 30 -17.81 0.28 -3.32
C VAL A 30 -18.21 -1.18 -3.50
N LEU A 31 -19.50 -1.52 -3.47
CA LEU A 31 -19.97 -2.89 -3.65
C LEU A 31 -19.63 -3.41 -5.05
N GLU A 32 -19.82 -2.61 -6.11
CA GLU A 32 -19.43 -2.96 -7.47
C GLU A 32 -17.96 -3.38 -7.54
N ASP A 33 -17.07 -2.54 -7.01
CA ASP A 33 -15.64 -2.78 -7.00
C ASP A 33 -15.27 -4.03 -6.19
N LEU A 34 -15.84 -4.19 -5.00
CA LEU A 34 -15.55 -5.33 -4.13
C LEU A 34 -16.02 -6.67 -4.73
N ILE A 35 -17.18 -6.69 -5.40
CA ILE A 35 -17.65 -7.87 -6.13
C ILE A 35 -16.72 -8.18 -7.30
N LEU A 36 -16.25 -7.17 -8.03
CA LEU A 36 -15.30 -7.36 -9.12
C LEU A 36 -13.98 -7.97 -8.62
N LEU A 37 -13.41 -7.42 -7.54
CA LEU A 37 -12.13 -7.87 -6.97
C LEU A 37 -12.24 -9.25 -6.31
N SER A 38 -13.35 -9.55 -5.63
CA SER A 38 -13.52 -10.82 -4.89
C SER A 38 -13.52 -12.09 -5.76
N LYS A 39 -13.65 -11.94 -7.09
CA LYS A 39 -13.52 -13.04 -8.06
C LYS A 39 -12.11 -13.58 -8.17
N HIS A 40 -11.10 -12.73 -7.91
CA HIS A 40 -9.69 -13.05 -8.17
C HIS A 40 -8.80 -12.88 -6.92
N PHE A 41 -9.23 -12.07 -5.95
CA PHE A 41 -8.47 -11.72 -4.77
C PHE A 41 -9.15 -12.19 -3.48
N GLY A 42 -8.34 -12.55 -2.49
CA GLY A 42 -8.81 -12.82 -1.13
C GLY A 42 -8.55 -11.67 -0.17
N TYR A 43 -7.57 -10.82 -0.46
CA TYR A 43 -7.14 -9.71 0.38
C TYR A 43 -7.12 -8.39 -0.38
N ILE A 44 -7.54 -7.33 0.29
CA ILE A 44 -7.34 -5.95 -0.14
C ILE A 44 -6.54 -5.17 0.90
N ARG A 45 -5.73 -4.21 0.44
CA ARG A 45 -5.02 -3.26 1.31
C ARG A 45 -5.58 -1.86 1.10
N MET A 46 -5.82 -1.17 2.20
CA MET A 46 -6.23 0.24 2.22
C MET A 46 -5.17 1.08 2.95
N TYR A 47 -5.11 2.37 2.62
CA TYR A 47 -4.05 3.28 3.02
C TYR A 47 -4.41 4.22 4.16
N ASP A 48 -5.71 4.37 4.43
CA ASP A 48 -6.21 5.32 5.39
C ASP A 48 -7.43 4.80 6.17
N ILE A 49 -7.91 5.66 7.06
CA ILE A 49 -9.09 5.47 7.92
C ILE A 49 -10.19 6.50 7.61
N SER A 50 -10.30 6.91 6.35
CA SER A 50 -11.31 7.85 5.87
C SER A 50 -12.71 7.22 5.85
N LYS A 51 -13.72 8.03 5.47
CA LYS A 51 -15.08 7.53 5.25
C LYS A 51 -15.13 6.43 4.18
N HIS A 52 -14.20 6.43 3.23
CA HIS A 52 -14.12 5.36 2.24
C HIS A 52 -13.71 4.04 2.90
N ALA A 53 -12.68 4.00 3.73
CA ALA A 53 -12.28 2.81 4.49
C ALA A 53 -13.41 2.29 5.39
N GLU A 54 -14.12 3.19 6.09
CA GLU A 54 -15.30 2.82 6.88
C GLU A 54 -16.40 2.17 6.04
N SER A 55 -16.67 2.72 4.85
CA SER A 55 -17.69 2.21 3.92
C SER A 55 -17.29 0.85 3.37
N VAL A 56 -16.01 0.62 3.04
CA VAL A 56 -15.50 -0.67 2.58
C VAL A 56 -15.68 -1.76 3.64
N LEU A 57 -15.27 -1.50 4.88
CA LEU A 57 -15.44 -2.47 5.98
C LEU A 57 -16.91 -2.82 6.21
N ARG A 58 -17.78 -1.80 6.18
CA ARG A 58 -19.22 -1.98 6.33
C ARG A 58 -19.82 -2.78 5.17
N VAL A 59 -19.55 -2.41 3.92
CA VAL A 59 -20.09 -3.07 2.72
C VAL A 59 -19.62 -4.53 2.63
N ILE A 60 -18.35 -4.83 2.93
CA ILE A 60 -17.87 -6.22 3.01
C ILE A 60 -18.70 -7.02 4.02
N THR A 61 -18.97 -6.43 5.19
CA THR A 61 -19.70 -7.09 6.28
C THR A 61 -21.18 -7.29 5.94
N GLU A 62 -21.87 -6.24 5.47
CA GLU A 62 -23.30 -6.26 5.16
C GLU A 62 -23.61 -7.19 3.98
N HIS A 63 -22.76 -7.18 2.96
CA HIS A 63 -22.95 -7.98 1.74
C HIS A 63 -22.19 -9.32 1.74
N HIS A 64 -21.49 -9.65 2.83
CA HIS A 64 -20.74 -10.89 2.98
C HIS A 64 -19.73 -11.13 1.85
N VAL A 65 -19.08 -10.06 1.37
CA VAL A 65 -18.10 -10.16 0.28
C VAL A 65 -16.88 -10.94 0.81
N PRO A 66 -16.36 -11.96 0.10
CA PRO A 66 -15.33 -12.86 0.64
C PRO A 66 -13.90 -12.26 0.59
N LEU A 67 -13.76 -11.01 1.02
CA LEU A 67 -12.49 -10.27 1.10
C LEU A 67 -12.11 -10.00 2.55
N LYS A 68 -10.81 -10.04 2.84
CA LYS A 68 -10.24 -9.50 4.08
C LYS A 68 -9.42 -8.24 3.81
N VAL A 69 -9.34 -7.38 4.81
CA VAL A 69 -8.75 -6.04 4.68
C VAL A 69 -7.50 -5.90 5.54
N MET A 70 -6.41 -5.43 4.93
CA MET A 70 -5.30 -4.82 5.65
C MET A 70 -5.55 -3.31 5.71
N LEU A 71 -5.73 -2.78 6.92
CA LEU A 71 -5.96 -1.35 7.13
C LEU A 71 -4.63 -0.63 7.35
N GLY A 72 -4.48 0.56 6.80
CA GLY A 72 -3.33 1.42 7.01
C GLY A 72 -3.75 2.77 7.59
N ILE A 73 -2.77 3.48 8.13
CA ILE A 73 -2.86 4.91 8.37
C ILE A 73 -1.79 5.62 7.55
N GLU A 74 -2.00 6.91 7.30
CA GLU A 74 -1.03 7.82 6.70
C GLU A 74 -0.60 8.84 7.77
N PRO A 75 0.45 8.54 8.55
CA PRO A 75 0.95 9.45 9.57
C PRO A 75 1.33 10.79 8.98
N LYS A 76 1.06 11.86 9.72
CA LYS A 76 1.65 13.18 9.47
C LYS A 76 3.11 13.19 9.91
N GLY A 77 3.95 13.93 9.21
CA GLY A 77 5.38 13.98 9.48
C GLY A 77 5.69 14.60 10.83
N GLU A 78 6.36 13.86 11.72
CA GLU A 78 6.80 14.35 13.03
C GLU A 78 8.21 14.94 13.00
N ILE A 79 8.87 14.91 11.84
CA ILE A 79 10.10 15.62 11.57
C ILE A 79 10.03 16.31 10.21
N SER A 80 10.62 17.50 10.14
CA SER A 80 10.78 18.22 8.87
C SER A 80 11.79 17.50 7.96
N ASN A 81 11.51 17.50 6.67
CA ASN A 81 12.34 16.92 5.62
C ASN A 81 12.73 17.99 4.59
N PRO A 82 13.73 18.85 4.89
CA PRO A 82 14.06 19.99 4.04
C PRO A 82 14.60 19.61 2.65
N ASN A 83 15.03 18.37 2.46
CA ASN A 83 15.56 17.86 1.19
C ASN A 83 14.52 17.10 0.36
N CYS A 84 13.28 17.03 0.82
CA CYS A 84 12.22 16.35 0.10
C CYS A 84 11.75 17.20 -1.10
N PRO A 85 11.66 16.61 -2.31
CA PRO A 85 11.23 17.34 -3.51
C PRO A 85 9.75 17.76 -3.45
N TRP A 86 8.97 17.20 -2.53
CA TRP A 86 7.53 17.41 -2.38
C TRP A 86 7.15 18.31 -1.19
N GLY A 87 8.12 18.99 -0.57
CA GLY A 87 7.91 19.80 0.63
C GLY A 87 8.13 19.00 1.92
N GLY A 88 7.40 19.30 2.99
CA GLY A 88 7.59 18.65 4.29
C GLY A 88 8.45 19.46 5.27
N ILE A 89 8.40 20.79 5.18
CA ILE A 89 8.94 21.68 6.20
C ILE A 89 7.78 22.10 7.10
N TYR A 90 7.90 21.80 8.38
CA TYR A 90 6.89 22.08 9.39
C TYR A 90 7.49 22.90 10.53
N SER A 91 6.69 23.82 11.07
CA SER A 91 6.96 24.51 12.33
C SER A 91 6.88 23.54 13.52
N GLU A 92 7.42 23.96 14.66
CA GLU A 92 7.33 23.18 15.90
C GLU A 92 5.87 22.96 16.34
N GLU A 93 5.00 23.96 16.13
CA GLU A 93 3.57 23.88 16.43
C GLU A 93 2.87 22.84 15.54
N GLU A 94 3.15 22.84 14.23
CA GLU A 94 2.64 21.84 13.30
C GLU A 94 3.10 20.43 13.68
N ILE A 95 4.38 20.26 14.04
CA ILE A 95 4.91 18.96 14.49
C ILE A 95 4.19 18.48 15.75
N GLN A 96 3.89 19.37 16.70
CA GLN A 96 3.16 19.00 17.91
C GLN A 96 1.71 18.61 17.60
N GLN A 97 1.06 19.30 16.66
CA GLN A 97 -0.26 18.93 16.17
C GLN A 97 -0.26 17.58 15.42
N HIS A 98 0.78 17.32 14.62
CA HIS A 98 0.96 16.04 13.92
C HIS A 98 1.07 14.88 14.88
N LYS A 99 1.81 15.01 15.98
CA LYS A 99 1.89 13.99 17.04
C LYS A 99 0.52 13.66 17.60
N SER A 100 -0.28 14.66 17.97
CA SER A 100 -1.65 14.43 18.46
C SER A 100 -2.50 13.71 17.40
N THR A 101 -2.44 14.21 16.16
CA THR A 101 -3.19 13.65 15.03
C THR A 101 -2.80 12.18 14.76
N ASN A 102 -1.52 11.83 14.88
CA ASN A 102 -1.04 10.47 14.67
C ASN A 102 -1.55 9.51 15.74
N ILE A 103 -1.60 9.92 17.00
CA ILE A 103 -2.21 9.11 18.07
C ILE A 103 -3.71 8.93 17.81
N GLU A 104 -4.43 9.98 17.42
CA GLU A 104 -5.85 9.87 17.04
C GLU A 104 -6.07 8.92 15.85
N GLN A 105 -5.13 8.88 14.89
CA GLN A 105 -5.18 7.91 13.80
C GLN A 105 -4.97 6.47 14.29
N LEU A 106 -4.04 6.25 15.24
CA LEU A 106 -3.81 4.93 15.85
C LEU A 106 -5.03 4.45 16.64
N ASP A 107 -5.67 5.34 17.41
CA ASP A 107 -6.91 5.05 18.12
C ASP A 107 -8.04 4.67 17.16
N LYS A 108 -8.22 5.45 16.09
CA LYS A 108 -9.29 5.23 15.14
C LYS A 108 -9.07 3.95 14.32
N VAL A 109 -7.84 3.65 13.88
CA VAL A 109 -7.56 2.39 13.17
C VAL A 109 -7.77 1.19 14.09
N ALA A 110 -7.37 1.25 15.36
CA ALA A 110 -7.62 0.19 16.34
C ALA A 110 -9.13 -0.02 16.56
N LEU A 111 -9.90 1.07 16.71
CA LEU A 111 -11.35 1.03 16.87
C LEU A 111 -12.03 0.32 15.69
N LEU A 112 -11.68 0.70 14.46
CA LEU A 112 -12.24 0.08 13.25
C LEU A 112 -11.80 -1.38 13.13
N ALA A 113 -10.52 -1.66 13.34
CA ALA A 113 -9.96 -3.00 13.23
C ALA A 113 -10.58 -3.97 14.24
N ASN A 114 -10.73 -3.55 15.49
CA ASN A 114 -11.37 -4.34 16.54
C ASN A 114 -12.87 -4.56 16.27
N ARG A 115 -13.58 -3.56 15.71
CA ARG A 115 -14.99 -3.70 15.33
C ARG A 115 -15.20 -4.71 14.21
N TYR A 116 -14.32 -4.70 13.22
CA TYR A 116 -14.40 -5.55 12.02
C TYR A 116 -13.40 -6.70 12.05
N LYS A 117 -13.08 -7.22 13.24
CA LYS A 117 -12.02 -8.20 13.48
C LYS A 117 -12.17 -9.52 12.70
N SER A 118 -13.36 -9.87 12.25
CA SER A 118 -13.61 -11.03 11.39
C SER A 118 -13.04 -10.88 9.98
N ILE A 119 -12.97 -9.64 9.47
CA ILE A 119 -12.52 -9.31 8.11
C ILE A 119 -11.19 -8.54 8.08
N VAL A 120 -10.78 -7.89 9.17
CA VAL A 120 -9.48 -7.20 9.23
C VAL A 120 -8.37 -8.22 9.53
N LEU A 121 -7.34 -8.25 8.68
CA LEU A 121 -6.24 -9.22 8.75
C LEU A 121 -4.99 -8.70 9.47
N ALA A 122 -4.74 -7.39 9.34
CA ALA A 122 -3.59 -6.70 9.94
C ALA A 122 -3.79 -5.18 9.86
N ILE A 123 -2.97 -4.45 10.62
CA ILE A 123 -2.90 -3.00 10.61
C ILE A 123 -1.48 -2.56 10.23
N SER A 124 -1.36 -1.61 9.31
CA SER A 124 -0.12 -0.87 9.06
C SER A 124 -0.11 0.45 9.83
N ILE A 125 0.98 0.70 10.56
CA ILE A 125 1.19 1.97 11.30
C ILE A 125 1.73 3.12 10.44
N GLY A 126 1.90 2.90 9.13
CA GLY A 126 2.38 3.91 8.21
C GLY A 126 2.67 3.38 6.81
N ASN A 127 2.99 4.30 5.91
CA ASN A 127 3.31 4.06 4.52
C ASN A 127 4.50 4.94 4.11
N GLU A 128 5.67 4.33 3.91
CA GLU A 128 6.88 4.98 3.37
C GLU A 128 7.39 6.21 4.12
N ASN A 129 6.98 6.36 5.38
CA ASN A 129 7.28 7.56 6.17
C ASN A 129 8.74 7.66 6.61
N THR A 130 9.61 6.67 6.37
CA THR A 130 11.05 6.77 6.68
C THR A 130 11.91 7.08 5.46
N ALA A 131 11.31 7.08 4.25
CA ALA A 131 12.01 7.38 3.03
C ALA A 131 12.49 8.83 2.97
N PHE A 132 13.66 9.07 2.37
CA PHE A 132 14.25 10.40 2.28
C PHE A 132 13.42 11.38 1.43
N TRP A 133 12.61 10.84 0.52
CA TRP A 133 11.79 11.60 -0.41
C TRP A 133 10.36 11.82 0.09
N HIS A 134 9.97 11.26 1.24
CA HIS A 134 8.60 11.39 1.74
C HIS A 134 8.40 12.72 2.50
N PRO A 135 7.32 13.49 2.23
CA PRO A 135 7.07 14.77 2.91
C PRO A 135 6.63 14.56 4.37
N ASN A 136 5.81 13.53 4.65
CA ASN A 136 5.43 13.17 6.01
C ASN A 136 6.50 12.26 6.64
N LYS A 137 7.68 12.82 6.91
CA LYS A 137 8.82 12.03 7.43
C LYS A 137 8.67 11.70 8.91
N MET A 138 9.03 10.48 9.26
CA MET A 138 8.98 9.91 10.61
C MET A 138 10.33 9.28 10.95
N ASN A 139 10.74 9.35 12.22
CA ASN A 139 11.86 8.55 12.72
C ASN A 139 11.41 7.11 12.94
N ALA A 140 12.28 6.14 12.62
CA ALA A 140 12.00 4.72 12.90
C ALA A 140 11.73 4.45 14.39
N ALA A 141 12.37 5.19 15.30
CA ALA A 141 12.10 5.11 16.74
C ALA A 141 10.68 5.56 17.11
N THR A 142 10.12 6.56 16.44
CA THR A 142 8.71 6.96 16.63
C THR A 142 7.77 5.85 16.17
N LEU A 143 8.06 5.21 15.04
CA LEU A 143 7.27 4.07 14.55
C LEU A 143 7.34 2.87 15.50
N VAL A 144 8.47 2.64 16.19
CA VAL A 144 8.57 1.65 17.28
C VAL A 144 7.56 1.95 18.38
N GLU A 145 7.45 3.20 18.82
CA GLU A 145 6.48 3.59 19.84
C GLU A 145 5.04 3.49 19.35
N HIS A 146 4.75 3.86 18.09
CA HIS A 146 3.44 3.66 17.48
C HIS A 146 3.05 2.18 17.43
N ALA A 147 3.98 1.30 17.06
CA ALA A 147 3.76 -0.14 17.04
C ALA A 147 3.46 -0.68 18.46
N LYS A 148 4.25 -0.28 19.47
CA LYS A 148 4.02 -0.67 20.87
C LYS A 148 2.67 -0.18 21.39
N TYR A 149 2.33 1.07 21.11
CA TYR A 149 1.06 1.66 21.50
C TYR A 149 -0.10 0.89 20.89
N LEU A 150 -0.07 0.64 19.58
CA LEU A 150 -1.14 -0.08 18.90
C LEU A 150 -1.27 -1.53 19.43
N LYS A 151 -0.15 -2.21 19.72
CA LYS A 151 -0.15 -3.53 20.40
C LYS A 151 -0.79 -3.52 21.79
N SER A 152 -0.87 -2.36 22.46
CA SER A 152 -1.51 -2.25 23.77
C SER A 152 -3.04 -2.15 23.70
N ILE A 153 -3.59 -1.81 22.53
CA ILE A 153 -5.04 -1.56 22.35
C ILE A 153 -5.69 -2.48 21.29
N THR A 154 -4.93 -3.35 20.63
CA THR A 154 -5.44 -4.40 19.75
C THR A 154 -4.51 -5.62 19.75
N ASP A 155 -5.09 -6.79 19.51
CA ASP A 155 -4.39 -8.07 19.33
C ASP A 155 -4.29 -8.49 17.86
N LEU A 156 -4.73 -7.63 16.92
CA LEU A 156 -4.53 -7.85 15.50
C LEU A 156 -3.05 -7.69 15.11
N PRO A 157 -2.58 -8.43 14.08
CA PRO A 157 -1.21 -8.28 13.60
C PRO A 157 -0.88 -6.87 13.13
N ILE A 158 0.32 -6.40 13.46
CA ILE A 158 0.80 -5.05 13.17
C ILE A 158 2.04 -5.11 12.28
N THR A 159 2.11 -4.21 11.31
CA THR A 159 3.26 -4.01 10.42
C THR A 159 3.49 -2.52 10.15
N PHE A 160 4.56 -2.22 9.42
CA PHE A 160 4.80 -0.95 8.76
C PHE A 160 5.07 -1.20 7.26
N CYS A 161 4.49 -0.41 6.37
CA CYS A 161 4.63 -0.58 4.93
C CYS A 161 5.69 0.40 4.41
N GLU A 162 6.75 -0.10 3.80
CA GLU A 162 7.91 0.72 3.45
C GLU A 162 8.74 0.09 2.32
N GLY A 163 9.54 0.90 1.61
CA GLY A 163 10.50 0.42 0.62
C GLY A 163 11.44 -0.65 1.18
N ALA A 164 11.74 -1.69 0.39
CA ALA A 164 12.60 -2.79 0.83
C ALA A 164 13.99 -2.31 1.30
N HIS A 165 14.52 -1.27 0.64
CA HIS A 165 15.79 -0.65 1.01
C HIS A 165 15.71 0.06 2.38
N GLU A 166 14.70 0.91 2.57
CA GLU A 166 14.46 1.67 3.79
C GLU A 166 14.21 0.75 4.99
N TRP A 167 13.46 -0.34 4.78
CA TRP A 167 13.24 -1.39 5.78
C TRP A 167 14.56 -1.98 6.30
N ARG A 168 15.49 -2.32 5.40
CA ARG A 168 16.80 -2.87 5.81
C ARG A 168 17.69 -1.81 6.44
N ALA A 169 17.62 -0.57 5.96
CA ALA A 169 18.47 0.52 6.44
C ALA A 169 18.06 1.00 7.84
N GLN A 170 16.76 1.02 8.16
CA GLN A 170 16.24 1.72 9.33
C GLN A 170 15.33 0.85 10.22
N GLY A 171 14.93 -0.35 9.77
CA GLY A 171 13.87 -1.14 10.39
C GLY A 171 14.28 -2.10 11.51
N THR A 172 15.56 -2.20 11.89
CA THR A 172 16.06 -3.22 12.83
C THR A 172 15.32 -3.25 14.18
N GLU A 173 15.12 -2.09 14.82
CA GLU A 173 14.41 -2.05 16.09
C GLU A 173 12.90 -2.26 15.92
N LEU A 174 12.33 -1.74 14.82
CA LEU A 174 10.91 -1.92 14.51
C LEU A 174 10.56 -3.38 14.22
N ALA A 175 11.44 -4.10 13.52
CA ALA A 175 11.30 -5.52 13.19
C ALA A 175 11.12 -6.38 14.45
N LYS A 176 11.72 -6.00 15.59
CA LYS A 176 11.54 -6.72 16.87
C LYS A 176 10.10 -6.61 17.40
N ILE A 177 9.40 -5.53 17.08
CA ILE A 177 8.06 -5.24 17.61
C ILE A 177 6.96 -5.71 16.66
N VAL A 178 7.06 -5.44 15.35
CA VAL A 178 6.03 -5.79 14.37
C VAL A 178 5.91 -7.30 14.16
N ASP A 179 4.73 -7.75 13.74
CA ASP A 179 4.41 -9.17 13.58
C ASP A 179 4.95 -9.76 12.26
N PHE A 180 5.16 -8.91 11.26
CA PHE A 180 5.78 -9.24 9.99
C PHE A 180 6.34 -7.98 9.33
N ILE A 181 7.17 -8.17 8.31
CA ILE A 181 7.76 -7.10 7.51
C ILE A 181 6.98 -6.98 6.20
N SER A 182 6.68 -5.74 5.81
CA SER A 182 5.91 -5.41 4.62
C SER A 182 6.70 -4.49 3.71
N ILE A 183 7.22 -5.05 2.62
CA ILE A 183 8.10 -4.33 1.70
C ILE A 183 7.37 -3.84 0.45
N HIS A 184 7.83 -2.71 -0.08
CA HIS A 184 7.47 -2.19 -1.39
C HIS A 184 8.63 -2.35 -2.36
N VAL A 185 8.31 -2.73 -3.60
CA VAL A 185 9.32 -2.83 -4.67
C VAL A 185 8.73 -2.38 -6.01
N TYR A 186 9.37 -1.37 -6.60
CA TYR A 186 9.01 -0.80 -7.89
C TYR A 186 10.25 -0.64 -8.79
N PRO A 187 10.61 -1.68 -9.57
CA PRO A 187 11.83 -1.63 -10.37
C PRO A 187 11.84 -0.48 -11.39
N LEU A 188 10.68 -0.15 -11.97
CA LEU A 188 10.57 0.93 -12.94
C LEU A 188 10.82 2.32 -12.32
N TRP A 189 10.37 2.56 -11.08
CA TRP A 189 10.74 3.77 -10.31
C TRP A 189 12.26 3.84 -10.07
N GLN A 190 12.90 2.70 -9.92
CA GLN A 190 14.36 2.57 -9.75
C GLN A 190 15.12 2.58 -11.10
N ARG A 191 14.41 2.81 -12.22
CA ARG A 191 14.93 2.77 -13.60
C ARG A 191 15.63 1.44 -13.95
N ILE A 192 15.23 0.35 -13.32
CA ILE A 192 15.69 -0.99 -13.63
C ILE A 192 15.02 -1.42 -14.94
N PRO A 193 15.80 -1.85 -15.96
CA PRO A 193 15.23 -2.36 -17.20
C PRO A 193 14.30 -3.56 -16.99
N TYR A 194 13.28 -3.66 -17.83
CA TYR A 194 12.23 -4.67 -17.75
C TYR A 194 12.78 -6.10 -17.71
N ASP A 195 13.84 -6.38 -18.49
CA ASP A 195 14.48 -7.69 -18.55
C ASP A 195 15.14 -8.12 -17.23
N GLN A 196 15.38 -7.19 -16.31
CA GLN A 196 15.96 -7.42 -14.97
C GLN A 196 14.94 -7.24 -13.85
N ALA A 197 13.74 -6.74 -14.14
CA ALA A 197 12.79 -6.29 -13.14
C ALA A 197 12.30 -7.41 -12.20
N VAL A 198 12.06 -8.60 -12.74
CA VAL A 198 11.59 -9.76 -11.97
C VAL A 198 12.68 -10.22 -10.99
N ASP A 199 13.91 -10.40 -11.49
CA ASP A 199 15.04 -10.82 -10.67
C ASP A 199 15.35 -9.78 -9.59
N ALA A 200 15.37 -8.49 -9.94
CA ALA A 200 15.56 -7.41 -8.97
C ALA A 200 14.51 -7.44 -7.85
N THR A 201 13.26 -7.75 -8.17
CA THR A 201 12.16 -7.82 -7.18
C THR A 201 12.32 -9.02 -6.25
N ILE A 202 12.71 -10.16 -6.79
CA ILE A 202 12.99 -11.38 -6.02
C ILE A 202 14.22 -11.19 -5.13
N ASP A 203 15.26 -10.51 -5.63
CA ASP A 203 16.47 -10.19 -4.88
C ASP A 203 16.20 -9.24 -3.71
N GLU A 204 15.30 -8.26 -3.87
CA GLU A 204 14.86 -7.41 -2.76
C GLU A 204 14.19 -8.23 -1.64
N TYR A 205 13.41 -9.26 -1.99
CA TYR A 205 12.86 -10.20 -1.01
C TYR A 205 13.97 -10.98 -0.29
N HIS A 206 14.90 -11.58 -1.02
CA HIS A 206 15.98 -12.38 -0.43
C HIS A 206 16.89 -11.54 0.48
N ARG A 207 17.31 -10.35 0.03
CA ARG A 207 18.10 -9.43 0.86
C ARG A 207 17.37 -9.01 2.13
N THR A 208 16.06 -8.81 2.05
CA THR A 208 15.24 -8.51 3.23
C THR A 208 15.13 -9.72 4.15
N LYS A 209 14.99 -10.93 3.58
CA LYS A 209 14.95 -12.18 4.35
C LYS A 209 16.26 -12.46 5.09
N ASP A 210 17.39 -12.18 4.46
CA ASP A 210 18.71 -12.34 5.07
C ASP A 210 18.95 -11.34 6.20
N ALA A 211 18.46 -10.10 6.05
CA ALA A 211 18.52 -9.10 7.11
C ALA A 211 17.60 -9.43 8.30
N PHE A 212 16.49 -10.13 8.06
CA PHE A 212 15.47 -10.44 9.05
C PHE A 212 15.02 -11.92 8.99
N PRO A 213 15.91 -12.88 9.31
CA PRO A 213 15.70 -14.30 9.05
C PRO A 213 14.51 -14.90 9.79
N ASP A 214 14.17 -14.37 10.97
CA ASP A 214 13.07 -14.87 11.80
C ASP A 214 11.73 -14.19 11.53
N LYS A 215 11.72 -13.14 10.69
CA LYS A 215 10.49 -12.41 10.39
C LYS A 215 9.85 -12.93 9.11
N PRO A 216 8.52 -13.13 9.11
CA PRO A 216 7.79 -13.29 7.87
C PRO A 216 7.83 -11.99 7.06
N ILE A 217 7.91 -12.12 5.73
CA ILE A 217 7.99 -10.99 4.80
C ILE A 217 6.87 -11.13 3.76
N ILE A 218 6.16 -10.04 3.49
CA ILE A 218 5.20 -9.92 2.39
C ILE A 218 5.52 -8.67 1.57
N PHE A 219 4.98 -8.61 0.36
CA PHE A 219 4.97 -7.39 -0.43
C PHE A 219 3.64 -6.69 -0.23
N THR A 220 3.65 -5.52 0.40
CA THR A 220 2.42 -4.71 0.53
C THR A 220 2.19 -3.80 -0.66
N GLU A 221 3.20 -3.66 -1.53
CA GLU A 221 3.10 -3.07 -2.85
C GLU A 221 4.13 -3.68 -3.77
N PHE A 222 3.70 -4.00 -4.98
CA PHE A 222 4.55 -4.21 -6.13
C PHE A 222 3.70 -3.97 -7.39
N GLY A 223 4.31 -3.50 -8.47
CA GLY A 223 3.57 -3.27 -9.70
C GLY A 223 4.46 -2.84 -10.85
N TRP A 224 3.84 -2.59 -11.99
CA TRP A 224 4.50 -2.03 -13.17
C TRP A 224 3.51 -1.15 -13.94
N THR A 225 3.66 0.16 -13.96
CA THR A 225 2.67 1.06 -14.57
C THR A 225 2.53 0.91 -16.10
N THR A 226 1.37 1.24 -16.65
CA THR A 226 1.09 1.16 -18.10
C THR A 226 1.36 2.46 -18.86
N SER A 227 1.74 3.53 -18.17
CA SER A 227 2.16 4.81 -18.74
C SER A 227 3.10 5.50 -17.74
N ALA A 228 4.04 6.30 -18.21
CA ALA A 228 4.89 7.11 -17.35
C ALA A 228 5.41 8.34 -18.09
N THR A 229 5.98 9.27 -17.33
CA THR A 229 6.78 10.39 -17.83
C THR A 229 8.27 10.16 -17.54
N GLU A 230 9.13 11.12 -17.88
CA GLU A 230 10.61 11.02 -17.82
C GLU A 230 11.21 10.67 -16.45
N GLN A 231 10.44 10.76 -15.36
CA GLN A 231 10.88 10.29 -14.04
C GLN A 231 11.20 8.79 -14.06
N MET A 232 10.52 8.03 -14.93
CA MET A 232 10.81 6.63 -15.26
C MET A 232 11.27 6.51 -16.72
N ASP A 233 11.44 5.29 -17.22
CA ASP A 233 11.56 5.04 -18.66
C ASP A 233 10.16 4.86 -19.28
N PRO A 234 9.60 5.87 -19.98
CA PRO A 234 8.26 5.79 -20.57
C PRO A 234 8.15 4.71 -21.66
N THR A 235 9.27 4.32 -22.29
CA THR A 235 9.27 3.27 -23.32
C THR A 235 8.99 1.88 -22.75
N GLN A 236 9.16 1.73 -21.43
CA GLN A 236 8.93 0.47 -20.72
C GLN A 236 7.61 0.46 -19.94
N ALA A 237 6.96 1.62 -19.78
CA ALA A 237 5.64 1.71 -19.18
C ALA A 237 4.56 1.35 -20.22
N THR A 238 4.29 0.05 -20.40
CA THR A 238 3.34 -0.45 -21.40
C THR A 238 2.44 -1.55 -20.84
N GLU A 239 1.24 -1.72 -21.40
CA GLU A 239 0.34 -2.83 -21.01
C GLU A 239 0.98 -4.22 -21.23
N THR A 240 1.86 -4.36 -22.22
CA THR A 240 2.60 -5.61 -22.48
C THR A 240 3.54 -5.96 -21.34
N TYR A 241 4.37 -5.01 -20.92
CA TYR A 241 5.32 -5.23 -19.81
C TYR A 241 4.62 -5.30 -18.46
N HIS A 242 3.57 -4.48 -18.22
CA HIS A 242 2.70 -4.61 -17.06
C HIS A 242 2.15 -6.04 -16.95
N LYS A 243 1.51 -6.56 -18.00
CA LYS A 243 0.95 -7.92 -18.02
C LYS A 243 2.01 -8.99 -17.76
N SER A 244 3.14 -8.90 -18.46
CA SER A 244 4.18 -9.93 -18.39
C SER A 244 4.91 -9.93 -17.04
N TYR A 245 5.16 -8.74 -16.45
CA TYR A 245 5.71 -8.60 -15.11
C TYR A 245 4.78 -9.19 -14.04
N LEU A 246 3.49 -8.82 -14.06
CA LEU A 246 2.53 -9.34 -13.10
C LEU A 246 2.35 -10.86 -13.20
N ASN A 247 2.31 -11.42 -14.42
CA ASN A 247 2.25 -12.88 -14.60
C ASN A 247 3.43 -13.59 -13.92
N GLN A 248 4.65 -13.11 -14.14
CA GLN A 248 5.85 -13.73 -13.55
C GLN A 248 5.90 -13.59 -12.03
N MET A 249 5.57 -12.40 -11.50
CA MET A 249 5.58 -12.16 -10.06
C MET A 249 4.46 -12.92 -9.32
N ILE A 250 3.26 -13.06 -9.92
CA ILE A 250 2.16 -13.83 -9.33
C ILE A 250 2.47 -15.33 -9.33
N GLU A 251 3.09 -15.86 -10.39
CA GLU A 251 3.56 -17.25 -10.39
C GLU A 251 4.64 -17.50 -9.33
N TRP A 252 5.61 -16.57 -9.18
CA TRP A 252 6.60 -16.64 -8.11
C TRP A 252 5.94 -16.58 -6.72
N SER A 253 5.01 -15.65 -6.52
CA SER A 253 4.23 -15.49 -5.29
C SER A 253 3.51 -16.80 -4.90
N LYS A 254 2.82 -17.42 -5.85
CA LYS A 254 2.06 -18.67 -5.67
C LYS A 254 2.95 -19.87 -5.34
N LYS A 255 4.10 -19.97 -6.00
CA LYS A 255 5.10 -21.03 -5.76
C LYS A 255 5.72 -20.91 -4.38
N ASN A 256 6.07 -19.70 -3.95
CA ASN A 256 6.78 -19.45 -2.69
C ASN A 256 5.85 -19.18 -1.50
N LYS A 257 4.53 -19.08 -1.72
CA LYS A 257 3.53 -18.73 -0.69
C LYS A 257 3.81 -17.39 0.00
N VAL A 258 4.36 -16.45 -0.76
CA VAL A 258 4.60 -15.07 -0.31
C VAL A 258 3.43 -14.21 -0.79
N THR A 259 2.63 -13.67 0.14
CA THR A 259 1.55 -12.75 -0.21
C THR A 259 2.13 -11.49 -0.84
N MET A 260 1.58 -11.07 -1.98
CA MET A 260 1.98 -9.86 -2.68
C MET A 260 0.73 -9.08 -3.09
N PHE A 261 0.65 -7.81 -2.67
CA PHE A 261 -0.43 -6.91 -3.02
C PHE A 261 -0.07 -6.16 -4.32
N ILE A 262 -0.79 -6.47 -5.40
CA ILE A 262 -0.63 -5.75 -6.68
C ILE A 262 -1.00 -4.28 -6.45
N PHE A 263 -0.12 -3.37 -6.86
CA PHE A 263 -0.43 -1.96 -6.98
C PHE A 263 -0.75 -1.64 -8.46
N GLU A 264 -2.02 -1.42 -8.82
CA GLU A 264 -3.21 -1.38 -7.95
C GLU A 264 -4.51 -1.85 -8.64
N ALA A 265 -5.64 -1.80 -7.92
CA ALA A 265 -6.94 -2.22 -8.44
C ALA A 265 -7.40 -1.38 -9.65
N PHE A 266 -7.44 -0.07 -9.51
CA PHE A 266 -8.01 0.85 -10.51
C PHE A 266 -7.03 1.97 -10.82
N ASP A 267 -7.02 2.44 -12.07
CA ASP A 267 -6.38 3.71 -12.41
C ASP A 267 -7.04 4.86 -11.66
N GLU A 268 -6.23 5.69 -11.01
CA GLU A 268 -6.68 6.76 -10.13
C GLU A 268 -6.24 8.14 -10.66
N PRO A 269 -7.08 8.84 -11.45
CA PRO A 269 -6.69 10.07 -12.13
C PRO A 269 -6.40 11.25 -11.18
N TRP A 270 -6.80 11.14 -9.90
CA TRP A 270 -6.54 12.15 -8.88
C TRP A 270 -5.11 12.14 -8.36
N LYS A 271 -4.33 11.08 -8.58
CA LYS A 271 -2.94 10.99 -8.11
C LYS A 271 -1.98 11.76 -9.00
N GLY A 272 -0.85 12.16 -8.43
CA GLY A 272 0.19 12.92 -9.14
C GLY A 272 -0.19 14.37 -9.44
N GLY A 273 0.47 14.94 -10.43
CA GLY A 273 0.28 16.28 -10.94
C GLY A 273 -0.79 16.38 -12.03
N THR A 274 -0.68 17.39 -12.90
CA THR A 274 -1.69 17.68 -13.93
C THR A 274 -1.50 16.88 -15.20
N ASP A 275 -0.33 16.28 -15.44
CA ASP A 275 -0.06 15.56 -16.68
C ASP A 275 -0.81 14.21 -16.68
N PRO A 276 -1.70 13.96 -17.66
CA PRO A 276 -2.49 12.73 -17.71
C PRO A 276 -1.64 11.48 -17.92
N MET A 277 -0.39 11.58 -18.35
CA MET A 277 0.51 10.44 -18.62
C MET A 277 1.37 10.04 -17.42
N GLU A 278 1.31 10.77 -16.30
CA GLU A 278 2.07 10.46 -15.08
C GLU A 278 1.76 9.05 -14.55
N ALA A 279 2.82 8.34 -14.14
CA ALA A 279 2.75 6.94 -13.73
C ALA A 279 1.70 6.66 -12.67
N GLU A 280 1.55 7.57 -11.72
CA GLU A 280 0.62 7.48 -10.59
C GLU A 280 -0.84 7.28 -10.99
N LYS A 281 -1.20 7.62 -12.24
CA LYS A 281 -2.57 7.47 -12.75
C LYS A 281 -2.81 6.15 -13.49
N HIS A 282 -1.78 5.31 -13.66
CA HIS A 282 -1.79 4.19 -14.62
C HIS A 282 -1.31 2.84 -14.06
N TRP A 283 -1.30 2.68 -12.73
CA TRP A 283 -0.94 1.43 -12.06
C TRP A 283 -2.06 0.38 -12.04
N GLY A 284 -3.29 0.76 -12.36
CA GLY A 284 -4.46 -0.10 -12.22
C GLY A 284 -4.43 -1.34 -13.12
N ILE A 285 -4.88 -2.48 -12.61
CA ILE A 285 -5.24 -3.64 -13.45
C ILE A 285 -6.57 -3.40 -14.19
N TYR A 286 -7.40 -2.51 -13.66
CA TYR A 286 -8.58 -1.94 -14.30
C TYR A 286 -8.37 -0.45 -14.57
N LYS A 287 -9.04 0.08 -15.59
CA LYS A 287 -9.15 1.53 -15.84
C LYS A 287 -10.11 2.18 -14.82
N VAL A 288 -10.14 3.51 -14.79
CA VAL A 288 -11.04 4.28 -13.92
C VAL A 288 -12.53 3.93 -14.13
N ASP A 289 -12.91 3.51 -15.34
CA ASP A 289 -14.28 3.07 -15.69
C ASP A 289 -14.53 1.58 -15.43
N ARG A 290 -13.66 0.92 -14.65
CA ARG A 290 -13.71 -0.51 -14.27
C ARG A 290 -13.56 -1.48 -15.45
N LYS A 291 -13.20 -1.00 -16.65
CA LYS A 291 -12.82 -1.89 -17.75
C LYS A 291 -11.45 -2.50 -17.50
N GLY A 292 -11.34 -3.82 -17.68
CA GLY A 292 -10.09 -4.55 -17.48
C GLY A 292 -9.00 -4.15 -18.47
N LYS A 293 -7.76 -3.97 -17.99
CA LYS A 293 -6.56 -3.91 -18.83
C LYS A 293 -6.10 -5.31 -19.25
N SER A 294 -5.08 -5.38 -20.11
CA SER A 294 -4.59 -6.62 -20.73
C SER A 294 -4.29 -7.77 -19.76
N TRP A 295 -3.89 -7.48 -18.52
CA TRP A 295 -3.62 -8.51 -17.51
C TRP A 295 -4.89 -9.13 -16.94
N ILE A 296 -5.87 -8.34 -16.49
CA ILE A 296 -7.07 -8.89 -15.85
C ILE A 296 -8.08 -9.43 -16.87
N SER A 297 -8.08 -8.91 -18.10
CA SER A 297 -8.95 -9.37 -19.19
C SER A 297 -8.59 -10.76 -19.75
N GLN A 298 -7.58 -11.44 -19.18
CA GLN A 298 -7.22 -12.81 -19.54
C GLN A 298 -7.94 -13.88 -18.71
N PHE A 299 -8.72 -13.47 -17.70
CA PHE A 299 -9.45 -14.35 -16.79
C PHE A 299 -10.96 -14.36 -17.07
#